data_AF-A0A6J5V2D9-F1
#
_entry.id   AF-A0A6J5V2D9-F1
#
_cell.length_a   1.000
_cell.length_b   1.000
_cell.length_c   1.000
_cell.angle_alpha   90.00
_cell.angle_beta   90.00
_cell.angle_gamma   90.00
#
_symmetry.space_group_name_H-M   'P 1'
#
loop_
_entity.id
_entity.type
_entity.pdbx_description
1 polymer ?
#
loop_
_entity_poly.entity_id
_entity_poly.type
_entity_poly.pdbx_seq_one_letter_code
_entity_poly.pdbx_strand_id
1 'polypeptide(L)'
;MACPHAAGAAAYVKAFHPNWSLVAIKSSLMTTAWPMNGTSNNVSTGAFAYGSEHINPVNAINPGLVYEASEEDYIRLLCTIYDEGKVRLISGDNRTCPTGSAQGYVKDHNYPSMGAKVEPMKPFSVNFHRRVKNIGLANSTCKATIFSNSNADIKVVPEVLSFQSLDEEKDFDVTVARSDLPDGAQVSGPLVWSDGTHRVRSPNVVYAYIQHEHQNMVT
;
A
#
# COMPACT_ATOMS: atom_id res chain seq x y z
N MET A 1 6.93 -1.59 22.75
CA MET A 1 7.67 -0.31 22.75
C MET A 1 7.65 0.46 21.41
N ALA A 2 7.50 -0.18 20.23
CA ALA A 2 7.49 0.54 18.94
C ALA A 2 6.22 1.38 18.70
N CYS A 3 5.04 0.88 19.08
CA CYS A 3 3.75 1.59 18.89
C CYS A 3 3.74 3.05 19.41
N PRO A 4 4.15 3.37 20.65
CA PRO A 4 4.17 4.76 21.11
C PRO A 4 5.15 5.66 20.35
N HIS A 5 6.23 5.12 19.76
CA HIS A 5 7.11 5.89 18.89
C HIS A 5 6.42 6.26 17.57
N ALA A 6 5.70 5.32 16.97
CA ALA A 6 4.89 5.59 15.78
C ALA A 6 3.78 6.62 16.07
N ALA A 7 3.13 6.54 17.24
CA ALA A 7 2.15 7.52 17.67
C ALA A 7 2.76 8.92 17.84
N GLY A 8 3.95 9.03 18.47
CA GLY A 8 4.68 10.28 18.58
C GLY A 8 5.09 10.87 17.23
N ALA A 9 5.54 10.03 16.30
CA ALA A 9 5.85 10.44 14.93
C ALA A 9 4.61 10.95 14.17
N ALA A 10 3.47 10.27 14.31
CA ALA A 10 2.20 10.73 13.72
C ALA A 10 1.75 12.08 14.30
N ALA A 11 1.87 12.27 15.61
CA ALA A 11 1.60 13.55 16.28
C ALA A 11 2.54 14.65 15.79
N TYR A 12 3.83 14.35 15.60
CA TYR A 12 4.81 15.27 15.05
C TYR A 12 4.42 15.72 13.63
N VAL A 13 4.09 14.80 12.73
CA VAL A 13 3.62 15.14 11.37
C VAL A 13 2.33 15.96 11.42
N LYS A 14 1.37 15.60 12.28
CA LYS A 14 0.10 16.34 12.46
C LYS A 14 0.34 17.79 12.92
N ALA A 15 1.38 18.04 13.72
CA ALA A 15 1.72 19.39 14.17
C ALA A 15 2.21 20.29 13.02
N PHE A 16 2.93 19.73 12.04
CA PHE A 16 3.33 20.45 10.83
C PHE A 16 2.19 20.54 9.79
N HIS A 17 1.27 19.58 9.81
CA HIS A 17 0.12 19.51 8.89
C HIS A 17 -1.21 19.36 9.62
N PRO A 18 -1.71 20.43 10.31
CA PRO A 18 -2.92 20.34 11.11
C PRO A 18 -4.16 19.91 10.33
N ASN A 19 -4.20 20.18 9.02
CA ASN A 19 -5.35 19.89 8.17
C ASN A 19 -5.31 18.51 7.50
N TRP A 20 -4.21 17.76 7.61
CA TRP A 20 -4.12 16.44 6.97
C TRP A 20 -5.02 15.41 7.66
N SER A 21 -5.59 14.52 6.83
CA SER A 21 -6.27 13.33 7.33
C SER A 21 -5.28 12.39 8.03
N LEU A 22 -5.81 11.48 8.85
CA LEU A 22 -4.99 10.42 9.44
C LEU A 22 -4.41 9.47 8.38
N VAL A 23 -5.08 9.35 7.23
CA VAL A 23 -4.62 8.52 6.11
C VAL A 23 -3.42 9.16 5.43
N ALA A 24 -3.45 10.47 5.17
CA ALA A 24 -2.31 11.21 4.63
C ALA A 24 -1.08 11.14 5.55
N ILE A 25 -1.28 11.25 6.87
CA ILE A 25 -0.19 11.12 7.87
C ILE A 25 0.39 9.71 7.87
N LYS A 26 -0.48 8.69 7.85
CA LYS A 26 -0.04 7.30 7.74
C LYS A 26 0.72 7.07 6.43
N SER A 27 0.22 7.60 5.33
CA SER A 27 0.88 7.53 4.03
C SER A 27 2.26 8.15 4.09
N SER A 28 2.42 9.36 4.63
CA SER A 28 3.71 10.04 4.66
C SER A 28 4.74 9.29 5.51
N LEU A 29 4.34 8.74 6.65
CA LEU A 29 5.22 7.91 7.48
C LEU A 29 5.64 6.62 6.80
N MET A 30 4.74 5.99 6.03
CA MET A 30 5.02 4.76 5.30
C MET A 30 5.91 5.01 4.08
N THR A 31 5.64 6.05 3.28
CA THR A 31 6.33 6.26 1.99
C THR A 31 7.71 6.88 2.12
N THR A 32 8.01 7.51 3.25
CA THR A 32 9.30 8.15 3.54
C THR A 32 10.22 7.33 4.45
N ALA A 33 9.77 6.14 4.86
CA ALA A 33 10.52 5.24 5.71
C ALA A 33 11.89 4.87 5.08
N TRP A 34 12.89 4.66 5.94
CA TRP A 34 14.21 4.24 5.51
C TRP A 34 14.26 2.75 5.20
N PRO A 35 14.85 2.38 4.03
CA PRO A 35 15.14 1.01 3.69
C PRO A 35 15.88 0.24 4.77
N MET A 36 15.20 -0.77 5.31
CA MET A 36 15.81 -1.76 6.19
C MET A 36 16.52 -2.81 5.33
N ASN A 37 17.75 -3.16 5.70
CA ASN A 37 18.48 -4.22 5.03
C ASN A 37 18.04 -5.57 5.58
N GLY A 38 17.28 -6.34 4.79
CA GLY A 38 16.72 -7.64 5.18
C GLY A 38 17.71 -8.81 5.14
N THR A 39 19.02 -8.55 5.16
CA THR A 39 20.08 -9.56 4.95
C THR A 39 20.44 -10.38 6.20
N SER A 40 19.80 -10.16 7.34
CA SER A 40 20.03 -11.01 8.52
C SER A 40 19.15 -12.27 8.47
N ASN A 41 19.78 -13.42 8.17
CA ASN A 41 19.31 -14.80 8.32
C ASN A 41 18.30 -15.31 7.28
N ASN A 42 18.79 -16.08 6.30
CA ASN A 42 18.21 -17.18 5.47
C ASN A 42 16.71 -17.25 5.08
N VAL A 43 15.85 -16.34 5.52
CA VAL A 43 14.44 -16.19 5.15
C VAL A 43 14.15 -14.69 5.17
N SER A 44 14.24 -14.04 4.01
CA SER A 44 13.81 -12.65 3.86
C SER A 44 12.29 -12.57 3.99
N THR A 45 11.78 -12.41 5.21
CA THR A 45 10.36 -12.10 5.50
C THR A 45 9.94 -10.74 4.92
N GLY A 46 10.90 -9.85 4.65
CA GLY A 46 10.69 -8.62 3.90
C GLY A 46 9.60 -7.73 4.51
N ALA A 47 8.69 -7.22 3.67
CA ALA A 47 7.60 -6.36 4.11
C ALA A 47 6.61 -7.06 5.08
N PHE A 48 6.60 -8.39 5.19
CA PHE A 48 5.79 -9.06 6.23
C PHE A 48 6.41 -8.96 7.63
N ALA A 49 7.71 -8.68 7.76
CA ALA A 49 8.34 -8.45 9.06
C ALA A 49 8.31 -6.97 9.47
N TYR A 50 8.56 -6.06 8.53
CA TYR A 50 8.77 -4.64 8.83
C TYR A 50 7.89 -3.67 8.04
N GLY A 51 6.92 -4.16 7.26
CA GLY A 51 6.00 -3.32 6.49
C GLY A 51 6.74 -2.43 5.49
N SER A 52 6.51 -1.12 5.60
CA SER A 52 7.19 -0.09 4.78
C SER A 52 8.58 0.30 5.27
N GLU A 53 9.11 -0.34 6.33
CA GLU A 53 10.46 -0.19 6.90
C GLU A 53 10.55 0.79 8.08
N HIS A 54 11.72 1.40 8.31
CA HIS A 54 11.99 2.19 9.51
C HIS A 54 11.43 3.60 9.39
N ILE A 55 10.53 4.01 10.29
CA ILE A 55 9.90 5.34 10.26
C ILE A 55 10.96 6.46 10.25
N ASN A 56 10.76 7.45 9.38
CA ASN A 56 11.57 8.66 9.30
C ASN A 56 10.66 9.91 9.48
N PRO A 57 10.48 10.42 10.70
CA PRO A 57 9.58 11.54 10.96
C PRO A 57 10.01 12.84 10.27
N VAL A 58 11.31 13.04 10.05
CA VAL A 58 11.87 14.26 9.43
C VAL A 58 11.51 14.35 7.96
N ASN A 59 11.53 13.24 7.23
CA ASN A 59 11.07 13.24 5.83
C ASN A 59 9.54 13.19 5.72
N ALA A 60 8.85 12.60 6.70
CA ALA A 60 7.40 12.44 6.68
C ALA A 60 6.59 13.76 6.75
N ILE A 61 7.22 14.88 7.15
CA ILE A 61 6.59 16.21 7.07
C ILE A 61 6.61 16.79 5.65
N ASN A 62 7.37 16.23 4.72
CA ASN A 62 7.36 16.67 3.33
C ASN A 62 7.61 15.48 2.40
N PRO A 63 6.62 14.58 2.24
CA PRO A 63 6.79 13.35 1.47
C PRO A 63 6.67 13.57 -0.06
N GLY A 64 6.23 14.74 -0.51
CA GLY A 64 5.92 15.03 -1.92
C GLY A 64 4.56 14.52 -2.39
N LEU A 65 4.29 13.21 -2.22
CA LEU A 65 2.99 12.60 -2.54
C LEU A 65 2.43 11.81 -1.36
N VAL A 66 1.11 11.73 -1.27
CA VAL A 66 0.38 10.87 -0.32
C VAL A 66 -0.70 10.04 -1.01
N TYR A 67 -0.95 8.87 -0.47
CA TYR A 67 -2.13 8.05 -0.76
C TYR A 67 -3.24 8.49 0.20
N GLU A 68 -4.32 9.02 -0.37
CA GLU A 68 -5.51 9.42 0.39
C GLU A 68 -6.64 8.41 0.23
N ALA A 69 -7.46 8.27 1.26
CA ALA A 69 -8.64 7.42 1.23
C ALA A 69 -9.71 8.01 2.15
N SER A 70 -10.96 8.06 1.67
CA SER A 70 -12.09 8.53 2.47
C SER A 70 -12.67 7.42 3.34
N GLU A 71 -13.56 7.78 4.26
CA GLU A 71 -14.32 6.82 5.04
C GLU A 71 -15.12 5.85 4.13
N GLU A 72 -15.69 6.37 3.05
CA GLU A 72 -16.41 5.58 2.05
C GLU A 72 -15.51 4.54 1.37
N ASP A 73 -14.22 4.81 1.20
CA ASP A 73 -13.28 3.83 0.64
C ASP A 73 -13.01 2.69 1.62
N TYR A 74 -13.02 2.96 2.94
CA TYR A 74 -12.96 1.91 3.96
C TYR A 74 -14.26 1.13 4.05
N ILE A 75 -15.42 1.78 3.94
CA ILE A 75 -16.71 1.09 3.88
C ILE A 75 -16.75 0.15 2.66
N ARG A 76 -16.32 0.63 1.48
CA ARG A 76 -16.20 -0.22 0.28
C ARG A 76 -15.27 -1.40 0.52
N LEU A 77 -14.10 -1.19 1.12
CA LEU A 77 -13.19 -2.27 1.50
C LEU A 77 -13.88 -3.28 2.42
N LEU A 78 -14.54 -2.84 3.50
CA LEU A 78 -15.24 -3.72 4.43
C LEU A 78 -16.34 -4.52 3.73
N CYS A 79 -17.09 -3.88 2.83
CA CYS A 79 -18.12 -4.53 2.02
C CYS A 79 -17.58 -5.64 1.11
N THR A 80 -16.30 -5.64 0.74
CA THR A 80 -15.71 -6.74 -0.06
C THR A 80 -15.38 -7.98 0.77
N ILE A 81 -15.31 -7.86 2.10
CA ILE A 81 -14.90 -8.95 3.01
C ILE A 81 -15.98 -9.34 4.03
N TYR A 82 -16.99 -8.50 4.25
CA TYR A 82 -18.05 -8.69 5.22
C TYR A 82 -19.43 -8.44 4.62
N ASP A 83 -20.44 -9.06 5.22
CA ASP A 83 -21.85 -8.77 4.97
C ASP A 83 -22.26 -7.40 5.56
N GLU A 84 -23.34 -6.81 5.03
CA GLU A 84 -23.82 -5.49 5.46
C GLU A 84 -24.10 -5.40 6.96
N GLY A 85 -24.58 -6.48 7.59
CA GLY A 85 -24.88 -6.49 9.02
C GLY A 85 -23.63 -6.24 9.86
N LYS A 86 -22.52 -6.91 9.52
CA LYS A 86 -21.22 -6.66 10.13
C LYS A 86 -20.65 -5.29 9.81
N VAL A 87 -20.81 -4.82 8.57
CA VAL A 87 -20.35 -3.47 8.19
C VAL A 87 -21.04 -2.42 9.05
N ARG A 88 -22.36 -2.48 9.24
CA ARG A 88 -23.13 -1.57 10.11
C ARG A 88 -22.70 -1.65 11.56
N LEU A 89 -22.38 -2.85 12.06
CA LEU A 89 -21.87 -3.02 13.42
C LEU A 89 -20.50 -2.34 13.61
N ILE A 90 -19.63 -2.41 12.60
CA ILE A 90 -18.28 -1.81 12.64
C ILE A 90 -18.36 -0.29 12.45
N SER A 91 -19.15 0.19 11.49
CA SER A 91 -19.26 1.62 11.17
C SER A 91 -20.09 2.38 12.21
N GLY A 92 -20.98 1.70 12.92
CA GLY A 92 -21.85 2.29 13.94
C GLY A 92 -23.01 3.10 13.35
N ASP A 93 -23.23 3.04 12.04
CA ASP A 93 -24.27 3.74 11.30
C ASP A 93 -24.94 2.80 10.27
N ASN A 94 -26.03 3.27 9.67
CA ASN A 94 -26.85 2.45 8.78
C ASN A 94 -26.33 2.44 7.32
N ARG A 95 -25.05 2.10 7.14
CA ARG A 95 -24.41 2.03 5.81
C ARG A 95 -24.90 0.82 5.02
N THR A 96 -24.98 1.00 3.71
CA THR A 96 -25.29 -0.05 2.75
C THR A 96 -24.07 -0.35 1.90
N CYS A 97 -23.96 -1.60 1.44
CA CYS A 97 -22.85 -1.98 0.60
C CYS A 97 -23.21 -1.77 -0.87
N PRO A 98 -22.30 -1.17 -1.67
CA PRO A 98 -22.49 -1.11 -3.11
C PRO A 98 -22.48 -2.51 -3.70
N THR A 99 -23.29 -2.72 -4.74
CA THR A 99 -23.44 -4.00 -5.42
C THR A 99 -22.78 -4.01 -6.79
N GLY A 100 -22.43 -5.21 -7.28
CA GLY A 100 -21.81 -5.38 -8.59
C GLY A 100 -20.42 -4.77 -8.68
N SER A 101 -20.09 -4.14 -9.80
CA SER A 101 -18.76 -3.54 -10.04
C SER A 101 -18.43 -2.39 -9.10
N ALA A 102 -19.43 -1.75 -8.50
CA ALA A 102 -19.25 -0.66 -7.54
C ALA A 102 -18.68 -1.13 -6.19
N GLN A 103 -18.71 -2.44 -5.91
CA GLN A 103 -18.13 -3.03 -4.70
C GLN A 103 -16.59 -2.94 -4.71
N GLY A 104 -15.98 -2.92 -5.90
CA GLY A 104 -14.53 -2.88 -6.07
C GLY A 104 -13.83 -4.17 -5.61
N TYR A 105 -12.51 -4.11 -5.46
CA TYR A 105 -11.70 -5.24 -5.00
C TYR A 105 -10.83 -4.80 -3.82
N VAL A 106 -10.59 -5.71 -2.86
CA VAL A 106 -9.70 -5.49 -1.70
C VAL A 106 -8.35 -4.90 -2.12
N LYS A 107 -7.77 -5.43 -3.20
CA LYS A 107 -6.46 -5.03 -3.72
C LYS A 107 -6.40 -3.57 -4.20
N ASP A 108 -7.55 -2.97 -4.52
CA ASP A 108 -7.67 -1.63 -5.11
C ASP A 108 -7.94 -0.55 -4.05
N HIS A 109 -8.02 -0.90 -2.75
CA HIS A 109 -8.03 0.10 -1.69
C HIS A 109 -6.76 0.95 -1.76
N ASN A 110 -6.92 2.28 -1.70
CA ASN A 110 -5.84 3.22 -1.98
C ASN A 110 -4.84 3.34 -0.81
N TYR A 111 -4.04 2.30 -0.66
CA TYR A 111 -3.13 2.11 0.45
C TYR A 111 -1.66 2.26 -0.01
N PRO A 112 -0.76 2.81 0.82
CA PRO A 112 0.68 3.03 0.50
C PRO A 112 1.51 1.73 0.42
N SER A 113 0.86 0.58 0.30
CA SER A 113 1.49 -0.71 -0.01
C SER A 113 0.57 -1.56 -0.88
N MET A 114 1.17 -2.50 -1.60
CA MET A 114 0.47 -3.41 -2.52
C MET A 114 0.75 -4.85 -2.10
N GLY A 115 -0.31 -5.62 -1.88
CA GLY A 115 -0.24 -6.98 -1.38
C GLY A 115 -1.30 -7.85 -2.03
N ALA A 116 -0.93 -8.99 -2.60
CA ALA A 116 -1.89 -9.95 -3.12
C ALA A 116 -1.45 -11.41 -2.92
N LYS A 117 -2.42 -12.25 -2.57
CA LYS A 117 -2.27 -13.70 -2.57
C LYS A 117 -2.55 -14.23 -3.97
N VAL A 118 -1.72 -15.16 -4.45
CA VAL A 118 -1.92 -15.89 -5.70
C VAL A 118 -1.94 -17.39 -5.44
N GLU A 119 -2.50 -18.14 -6.39
CA GLU A 119 -2.49 -19.60 -6.33
C GLU A 119 -1.07 -20.14 -6.60
N PRO A 120 -0.56 -21.05 -5.74
CA PRO A 120 0.74 -21.66 -5.97
C PRO A 120 0.79 -22.42 -7.30
N MET A 121 1.97 -22.43 -7.93
CA MET A 121 2.27 -23.19 -9.14
C MET A 121 1.35 -22.89 -10.34
N LYS A 122 0.67 -21.73 -10.35
CA LYS A 122 -0.15 -21.27 -11.48
C LYS A 122 0.32 -19.92 -12.02
N PRO A 123 0.13 -19.65 -13.32
CA PRO A 123 0.33 -18.31 -13.87
C PRO A 123 -0.60 -17.31 -13.22
N PHE A 124 -0.11 -16.10 -12.99
CA PHE A 124 -0.93 -15.02 -12.46
C PHE A 124 -0.55 -13.68 -13.09
N SER A 125 -1.51 -12.77 -13.08
CA SER A 125 -1.33 -11.35 -13.36
C SER A 125 -2.19 -10.57 -12.39
N VAL A 126 -1.56 -9.84 -11.47
CA VAL A 126 -2.24 -9.01 -10.47
C VAL A 126 -2.03 -7.56 -10.84
N ASN A 127 -3.12 -6.82 -10.99
CA ASN A 127 -3.11 -5.37 -11.17
C ASN A 127 -3.57 -4.67 -9.88
N PHE A 128 -2.79 -3.72 -9.39
CA PHE A 128 -3.13 -2.82 -8.29
C PHE A 128 -3.40 -1.42 -8.82
N HIS A 129 -4.64 -0.95 -8.65
CA HIS A 129 -4.98 0.43 -8.94
C HIS A 129 -4.65 1.34 -7.76
N ARG A 130 -3.99 2.46 -7.99
CA ARG A 130 -3.60 3.41 -6.94
C ARG A 130 -3.77 4.85 -7.38
N ARG A 131 -4.02 5.71 -6.39
CA ARG A 131 -4.09 7.15 -6.55
C ARG A 131 -3.14 7.84 -5.60
N VAL A 132 -2.42 8.82 -6.11
CA VAL A 132 -1.57 9.69 -5.32
C VAL A 132 -1.99 11.13 -5.48
N LYS A 133 -1.95 11.87 -4.38
CA LYS A 133 -2.23 13.29 -4.31
C LYS A 133 -0.94 14.07 -4.13
N ASN A 134 -0.74 15.10 -4.92
CA ASN A 134 0.40 15.99 -4.81
C ASN A 134 0.24 16.94 -3.63
N ILE A 135 1.19 16.89 -2.70
CA ILE A 135 1.29 17.78 -1.54
C ILE A 135 2.67 18.45 -1.46
N GLY A 136 3.48 18.27 -2.49
CA GLY A 136 4.78 18.90 -2.66
C GLY A 136 4.67 20.18 -3.50
N LEU A 137 5.58 20.37 -4.45
CA LEU A 137 5.56 21.55 -5.31
C LEU A 137 4.52 21.41 -6.43
N ALA A 138 3.89 22.53 -6.80
CA ALA A 138 3.14 22.64 -8.04
C ALA A 138 4.10 22.52 -9.25
N ASN A 139 3.57 22.13 -10.41
CA ASN A 139 4.37 21.86 -11.61
C ASN A 139 5.51 20.86 -11.38
N SER A 140 5.22 19.80 -10.60
CA SER A 140 6.18 18.72 -10.32
C SER A 140 5.91 17.52 -11.23
N THR A 141 6.99 16.80 -11.55
CA THR A 141 6.91 15.56 -12.34
C THR A 141 7.65 14.46 -11.61
N CYS A 142 6.92 13.41 -11.27
CA CYS A 142 7.45 12.22 -10.63
C CYS A 142 7.67 11.11 -11.65
N LYS A 143 8.82 10.43 -11.58
CA LYS A 143 9.10 9.23 -12.38
C LYS A 143 9.05 8.00 -11.49
N ALA A 144 8.47 6.92 -12.01
CA ALA A 144 8.42 5.65 -11.33
C ALA A 144 9.73 4.87 -11.50
N THR A 145 10.12 4.13 -10.47
CA THR A 145 11.21 3.16 -10.52
C THR A 145 10.83 1.93 -9.71
N ILE A 146 10.93 0.76 -10.31
CA ILE A 146 10.72 -0.52 -9.64
C ILE A 146 12.07 -1.12 -9.24
N PHE A 147 12.22 -1.50 -7.98
CA PHE A 147 13.40 -2.21 -7.50
C PHE A 147 13.05 -3.69 -7.28
N SER A 148 13.15 -4.52 -8.32
CA SER A 148 12.96 -5.97 -8.22
C SER A 148 14.27 -6.71 -8.47
N ASN A 149 14.58 -7.69 -7.62
CA ASN A 149 15.68 -8.64 -7.79
C ASN A 149 15.18 -10.03 -8.24
N SER A 150 13.91 -10.12 -8.62
CA SER A 150 13.24 -11.37 -8.98
C SER A 150 12.90 -11.41 -10.47
N ASN A 151 12.70 -12.61 -11.03
CA ASN A 151 12.28 -12.82 -12.42
C ASN A 151 10.79 -12.46 -12.68
N ALA A 152 10.18 -11.62 -11.84
CA ALA A 152 8.80 -11.18 -12.03
C ALA A 152 8.72 -9.97 -12.97
N ASP A 153 7.74 -9.96 -13.87
CA ASP A 153 7.44 -8.81 -14.71
C ASP A 153 6.58 -7.83 -13.91
N ILE A 154 7.20 -6.73 -13.45
CA ILE A 154 6.53 -5.67 -12.70
C ILE A 154 6.51 -4.41 -13.54
N LYS A 155 5.31 -3.94 -13.87
CA LYS A 155 5.08 -2.77 -14.72
C LYS A 155 4.24 -1.73 -13.99
N VAL A 156 4.50 -0.47 -14.29
CA VAL A 156 3.77 0.69 -13.77
C VAL A 156 3.30 1.54 -14.94
N VAL A 157 2.02 1.91 -14.94
CA VAL A 157 1.43 2.72 -16.01
C VAL A 157 0.55 3.81 -15.40
N PRO A 158 0.75 5.09 -15.74
CA PRO A 158 1.89 5.62 -16.50
C PRO A 158 3.21 5.50 -15.71
N GLU A 159 4.35 5.60 -16.40
CA GLU A 159 5.68 5.63 -15.73
C GLU A 159 6.05 7.03 -15.21
N VAL A 160 5.28 8.05 -15.61
CA VAL A 160 5.50 9.45 -15.27
C VAL A 160 4.18 10.08 -14.86
N LEU A 161 4.17 10.78 -13.73
CA LEU A 161 3.06 11.58 -13.23
C LEU A 161 3.46 13.05 -13.21
N SER A 162 2.73 13.88 -13.95
CA SER A 162 2.90 15.33 -13.94
C SER A 162 1.72 16.00 -13.25
N PHE A 163 2.02 16.84 -12.27
CA PHE A 163 1.05 17.60 -11.48
C PHE A 163 1.22 19.09 -11.78
N GLN A 164 0.14 19.76 -12.18
CA GLN A 164 0.07 21.18 -12.45
C GLN A 164 -0.15 21.99 -11.18
N SER A 165 -0.90 21.45 -10.21
CA SER A 165 -1.22 22.15 -8.97
C SER A 165 -0.96 21.30 -7.71
N LEU A 166 -0.96 21.99 -6.57
CA LEU A 166 -1.16 21.38 -5.27
C LEU A 166 -2.52 20.67 -5.24
N ASP A 167 -2.61 19.62 -4.43
CA ASP A 167 -3.79 18.80 -4.20
C ASP A 167 -4.32 18.05 -5.44
N GLU A 168 -3.66 18.16 -6.59
CA GLU A 168 -4.02 17.38 -7.77
C GLU A 168 -3.75 15.89 -7.53
N GLU A 169 -4.71 15.07 -7.92
CA GLU A 169 -4.62 13.63 -7.83
C GLU A 169 -4.32 13.01 -9.20
N LYS A 170 -3.52 11.94 -9.19
CA LYS A 170 -3.29 11.11 -10.37
C LYS A 170 -3.39 9.64 -10.01
N ASP A 171 -4.03 8.90 -10.91
CA ASP A 171 -4.12 7.46 -10.83
C ASP A 171 -2.98 6.79 -11.61
N PHE A 172 -2.59 5.61 -11.15
CA PHE A 172 -1.66 4.72 -11.84
C PHE A 172 -1.96 3.26 -11.48
N ASP A 173 -1.54 2.36 -12.35
CA ASP A 173 -1.69 0.92 -12.18
C ASP A 173 -0.33 0.25 -12.05
N VAL A 174 -0.24 -0.73 -11.14
CA VAL A 174 0.94 -1.58 -10.98
C VAL A 174 0.55 -3.01 -11.29
N THR A 175 1.14 -3.58 -12.33
CA THR A 175 0.91 -4.98 -12.71
C THR A 175 2.09 -5.84 -12.32
N VAL A 176 1.84 -6.96 -11.65
CA VAL A 176 2.81 -8.00 -11.32
C VAL A 176 2.39 -9.30 -11.98
N ALA A 177 3.23 -9.83 -12.87
CA ALA A 177 2.94 -11.06 -13.60
C ALA A 177 4.11 -12.06 -13.51
N ARG A 178 3.76 -13.35 -13.44
CA ARG A 178 4.71 -14.47 -13.45
C ARG A 178 4.05 -15.75 -13.95
N SER A 179 4.85 -16.66 -14.53
CA SER A 179 4.42 -17.99 -14.97
C SER A 179 3.97 -18.90 -13.84
N ASP A 180 4.57 -18.75 -12.68
CA ASP A 180 4.36 -19.59 -11.50
C ASP A 180 5.03 -18.98 -10.27
N LEU A 181 4.51 -19.30 -9.09
CA LEU A 181 5.13 -19.00 -7.80
C LEU A 181 5.04 -20.24 -6.92
N PRO A 182 6.17 -20.80 -6.44
CA PRO A 182 6.15 -21.96 -5.55
C PRO A 182 5.36 -21.68 -4.26
N ASP A 183 4.82 -22.73 -3.65
CA ASP A 183 4.17 -22.61 -2.35
C ASP A 183 5.16 -22.13 -1.28
N GLY A 184 4.72 -21.18 -0.45
CA GLY A 184 5.56 -20.49 0.52
C GLY A 184 6.51 -19.44 -0.06
N ALA A 185 6.52 -19.21 -1.38
CA ALA A 185 7.36 -18.20 -2.01
C ALA A 185 6.66 -16.84 -2.11
N GLN A 186 7.47 -15.79 -2.23
CA GLN A 186 7.03 -14.43 -2.45
C GLN A 186 7.89 -13.71 -3.49
N VAL A 187 7.30 -12.73 -4.14
CA VAL A 187 7.94 -11.76 -5.03
C VAL A 187 7.77 -10.39 -4.39
N SER A 188 8.86 -9.62 -4.32
CA SER A 188 8.81 -8.23 -3.89
C SER A 188 9.53 -7.31 -4.86
N GLY A 189 8.94 -6.14 -5.09
CA GLY A 189 9.47 -5.12 -5.97
C GLY A 189 8.94 -3.75 -5.60
N PRO A 190 9.47 -3.08 -4.57
CA PRO A 190 9.00 -1.77 -4.15
C PRO A 190 9.03 -0.77 -5.31
N LEU A 191 7.94 -0.02 -5.43
CA LEU A 191 7.78 1.10 -6.35
C LEU A 191 8.26 2.38 -5.66
N VAL A 192 9.05 3.19 -6.36
CA VAL A 192 9.45 4.52 -5.90
C VAL A 192 9.01 5.54 -6.94
N TRP A 193 8.23 6.52 -6.51
CA TRP A 193 8.06 7.78 -7.26
C TRP A 193 9.09 8.78 -6.80
N SER A 194 9.77 9.44 -7.74
CA SER A 194 10.72 10.51 -7.43
C SER A 194 10.61 11.68 -8.39
N ASP A 195 10.63 12.89 -7.84
CA ASP A 195 10.75 14.17 -8.55
C ASP A 195 12.19 14.74 -8.49
N GLY A 196 13.16 13.93 -8.04
CA GLY A 196 14.54 14.33 -7.80
C GLY A 196 14.82 14.87 -6.39
N THR A 197 13.79 15.30 -5.65
CA THR A 197 13.90 15.80 -4.28
C THR A 197 13.26 14.83 -3.28
N HIS A 198 12.02 14.44 -3.55
CA HIS A 198 11.22 13.51 -2.77
C HIS A 198 11.36 12.10 -3.34
N ARG A 199 11.15 11.13 -2.44
CA ARG A 199 11.11 9.69 -2.76
C ARG A 199 9.95 9.08 -2.02
N VAL A 200 8.93 8.65 -2.77
CA VAL A 200 7.70 8.06 -2.26
C VAL A 200 7.75 6.57 -2.55
N ARG A 201 8.12 5.78 -1.54
CA ARG A 201 8.35 4.35 -1.67
C ARG A 201 7.17 3.53 -1.16
N SER A 202 6.68 2.61 -1.99
CA SER A 202 5.56 1.73 -1.66
C SER A 202 5.98 0.27 -1.84
N PRO A 203 6.00 -0.56 -0.78
CA PRO A 203 6.32 -1.96 -0.91
C PRO A 203 5.23 -2.68 -1.72
N ASN A 204 5.66 -3.56 -2.62
CA ASN A 204 4.81 -4.44 -3.41
C ASN A 204 5.22 -5.88 -3.11
N VAL A 205 4.26 -6.70 -2.69
CA VAL A 205 4.46 -8.12 -2.38
C VAL A 205 3.35 -8.98 -2.97
N VAL A 206 3.73 -9.96 -3.77
CA VAL A 206 2.84 -11.05 -4.21
C VAL A 206 3.33 -12.35 -3.61
N TYR A 207 2.45 -13.12 -2.99
CA TYR A 207 2.82 -14.33 -2.25
C TYR A 207 1.89 -15.49 -2.56
N ALA A 208 2.44 -16.71 -2.50
CA ALA A 208 1.70 -17.96 -2.65
C ALA A 208 1.79 -18.74 -1.33
N TYR A 209 0.64 -19.09 -0.74
CA TYR A 209 0.57 -19.96 0.43
C TYR A 209 -0.71 -20.78 0.41
N ILE A 210 -0.60 -22.10 0.50
CA ILE A 210 -1.73 -22.97 0.83
C ILE A 210 -1.99 -22.86 2.34
N GLN A 211 -3.13 -22.27 2.72
CA GLN A 211 -3.60 -22.44 4.10
C GLN A 211 -3.91 -23.93 4.27
N HIS A 212 -3.04 -24.66 4.95
CA HIS A 212 -3.47 -25.89 5.59
C HIS A 212 -4.51 -25.47 6.62
N GLU A 213 -5.79 -25.70 6.32
CA GLU A 213 -6.83 -25.66 7.33
C GLU A 213 -6.39 -26.62 8.44
N HIS A 214 -6.01 -26.07 9.60
CA HIS A 214 -6.03 -26.85 10.82
C HIS A 214 -7.49 -27.25 11.02
N GLN A 215 -7.84 -28.42 10.51
CA GLN A 215 -9.04 -29.14 10.86
C GLN A 215 -9.01 -29.22 12.39
N ASN A 216 -9.85 -28.42 13.05
CA ASN A 216 -10.03 -28.46 14.48
C ASN A 216 -10.30 -29.92 14.87
N MET A 217 -9.30 -30.57 15.45
CA MET A 217 -9.51 -31.79 16.22
C MET A 217 -10.42 -31.39 17.37
N VAL A 218 -11.71 -31.66 17.19
CA VAL A 218 -12.65 -31.78 18.29
C VAL A 218 -12.19 -32.97 19.12
N THR A 219 -11.74 -32.68 20.34
CA THR A 219 -11.76 -33.62 21.46
C THR A 219 -12.45 -32.93 22.61
#